data_AF-A0E6I3-F1
#
_entry.id   AF-A0E6I3-F1
#
_cell.length_a   1.000
_cell.length_b   1.000
_cell.length_c   1.000
_cell.angle_alpha   90.00
_cell.angle_beta   90.00
_cell.angle_gamma   90.00
#
_symmetry.space_group_name_H-M   'P 1'
#
loop_
_entity.id
_entity.type
_entity.pdbx_description
1 polymer ?
#
loop_
_entity_poly.entity_id
_entity_poly.type
_entity_poly.pdbx_seq_one_letter_code
_entity_poly.pdbx_strand_id
1 'polypeptide(L)'
;MSKIYEIENQMIIRFPPEIAEKIRDAFANNQQLPMTIEPKIGKGLEFEVSINSLKYQDKGVLVDLPTITESYKSKDYINLYKSNDISQMIWVGKTSNTRQCGDKVVCDSGLTPPTYDIRKDFHRKQPQIDIGEIQRVEKELHSIQSEFMKQAEDEENGSDDGKKGKKRYNKF
;
A
#
# COMPACT_ATOMS: atom_id res chain seq x y z
N MET A 1 1.32 33.31 9.23
CA MET A 1 0.26 32.35 9.60
C MET A 1 0.93 31.18 10.28
N SER A 2 0.79 31.05 11.60
CA SER A 2 1.27 29.90 12.36
C SER A 2 0.63 28.62 11.81
N LYS A 3 1.38 27.53 11.67
CA LYS A 3 0.82 26.20 11.34
C LYS A 3 -0.01 25.75 12.53
N ILE A 4 -1.35 25.86 12.44
CA ILE A 4 -2.26 25.59 13.57
C ILE A 4 -2.41 24.07 13.84
N TYR A 5 -1.99 23.20 12.92
CA TYR A 5 -2.11 21.75 13.12
C TYR A 5 -0.87 21.01 12.58
N GLU A 6 -0.19 20.26 13.46
CA GLU A 6 0.76 19.21 13.07
C GLU A 6 -0.02 17.93 12.77
N ILE A 7 0.30 17.29 11.65
CA ILE A 7 -0.30 16.01 11.27
C ILE A 7 0.34 14.93 12.13
N GLU A 8 -0.50 14.18 12.84
CA GLU A 8 -0.06 13.03 13.63
C GLU A 8 0.46 11.93 12.69
N ASN A 9 1.62 11.35 12.99
CA ASN A 9 2.14 10.18 12.28
C ASN A 9 2.11 8.98 13.22
N GLN A 10 1.47 7.90 12.80
CA GLN A 10 1.30 6.68 13.59
C GLN A 10 1.96 5.50 12.89
N MET A 11 2.60 4.65 13.68
CA MET A 11 3.22 3.40 13.22
C MET A 11 3.02 2.31 14.27
N ILE A 12 3.12 1.07 13.83
CA ILE A 12 3.10 -0.08 14.75
C ILE A 12 4.53 -0.38 15.19
N ILE A 13 4.71 -0.76 16.44
CA ILE A 13 5.96 -1.33 16.94
C ILE A 13 5.70 -2.75 17.46
N ARG A 14 6.53 -3.70 17.03
CA ARG A 14 6.46 -5.10 17.43
C ARG A 14 7.71 -5.45 18.22
N PHE A 15 7.50 -5.90 19.45
CA PHE A 15 8.55 -6.40 20.34
C PHE A 15 8.57 -7.93 20.37
N PRO A 16 9.69 -8.54 20.78
CA PRO A 16 9.71 -9.94 21.18
C PRO A 16 8.67 -10.21 22.28
N PRO A 17 8.01 -11.39 22.31
CA PRO A 17 6.91 -11.68 23.23
C PRO A 17 7.24 -11.38 24.70
N GLU A 18 8.43 -11.79 25.15
CA GLU A 18 8.91 -11.59 26.53
C GLU A 18 8.98 -10.12 26.94
N ILE A 19 9.31 -9.24 26.00
CA ILE A 19 9.41 -7.80 26.24
C ILE A 19 8.04 -7.13 26.07
N ALA A 20 7.25 -7.60 25.10
CA ALA A 20 5.89 -7.12 24.88
C ALA A 20 5.00 -7.34 26.10
N GLU A 21 5.13 -8.48 26.79
CA GLU A 21 4.42 -8.76 28.05
C GLU A 21 4.82 -7.78 29.16
N LYS A 22 6.13 -7.57 29.38
CA LYS A 22 6.62 -6.60 30.38
C LYS A 22 6.15 -5.17 30.10
N ILE A 23 6.14 -4.77 28.83
CA ILE A 23 5.61 -3.46 28.41
C ILE A 23 4.11 -3.37 28.71
N ARG A 24 3.35 -4.42 28.41
CA ARG A 24 1.91 -4.49 28.68
C ARG A 24 1.62 -4.38 30.16
N ASP A 25 2.36 -5.11 31.00
CA ASP A 25 2.20 -5.08 32.46
C ASP A 25 2.50 -3.70 33.02
N ALA A 26 3.55 -3.04 32.53
CA ALA A 26 3.87 -1.67 32.95
C ALA A 26 2.76 -0.68 32.57
N PHE A 27 2.21 -0.77 31.35
CA PHE A 27 1.07 0.07 30.94
C PHE A 27 -0.19 -0.20 31.77
N ALA A 28 -0.47 -1.47 32.08
CA ALA A 28 -1.59 -1.84 32.95
C ALA A 28 -1.46 -1.25 34.37
N ASN A 29 -0.23 -1.14 34.87
CA ASN A 29 0.08 -0.54 36.16
C ASN A 29 0.27 0.99 36.12
N ASN A 30 -0.04 1.66 35.00
CA ASN A 30 0.20 3.09 34.78
C ASN A 30 1.66 3.52 35.03
N GLN A 31 2.61 2.61 34.84
CA GLN A 31 4.03 2.90 34.98
C GLN A 31 4.55 3.55 33.70
N GLN A 32 5.28 4.66 33.85
CA GLN A 32 5.98 5.25 32.71
C GLN A 32 7.16 4.37 32.28
N LEU A 33 7.19 4.05 31.00
CA LEU A 33 8.29 3.37 30.34
C LEU A 33 8.98 4.33 29.38
N PRO A 34 10.00 5.07 29.83
CA PRO A 34 10.82 5.87 28.93
C PRO A 34 11.50 4.92 27.93
N MET A 35 11.06 5.03 26.68
CA MET A 35 11.55 4.27 25.54
C MET A 35 12.19 5.25 24.56
N THR A 36 13.35 4.87 24.04
CA THR A 36 14.06 5.62 23.00
C THR A 36 14.11 4.80 21.73
N ILE A 37 13.78 5.43 20.61
CA ILE A 37 13.82 4.84 19.26
C ILE A 37 14.62 5.80 18.38
N GLU A 38 15.85 5.43 18.04
CA GLU A 38 16.76 6.29 17.29
C GLU A 38 17.11 5.64 15.94
N PRO A 39 17.06 6.39 14.82
CA PRO A 39 17.47 5.86 13.53
C PRO A 39 18.99 5.66 13.50
N LYS A 40 19.45 4.54 12.95
CA LYS A 40 20.88 4.28 12.80
C LYS A 40 21.44 5.07 11.62
N ILE A 41 22.40 5.95 11.90
CA ILE A 41 23.04 6.80 10.89
C ILE A 41 23.65 5.92 9.79
N GLY A 42 23.33 6.23 8.53
CA GLY A 42 23.85 5.52 7.35
C GLY A 42 23.11 4.25 6.96
N LYS A 43 22.13 3.79 7.74
CA LYS A 43 21.26 2.64 7.43
C LYS A 43 19.80 3.00 7.65
N GLY A 44 19.17 3.60 6.64
CA GLY A 44 17.89 4.32 6.78
C GLY A 44 16.69 3.51 7.30
N LEU A 45 16.77 2.18 7.38
CA LEU A 45 15.69 1.32 7.88
C LEU A 45 16.01 0.64 9.21
N GLU A 46 17.22 0.80 9.75
CA GLU A 46 17.61 0.24 11.05
C GLU A 46 17.43 1.27 12.16
N PHE A 47 16.91 0.83 13.29
CA PHE A 47 16.67 1.63 14.48
C PHE A 47 17.35 0.97 15.68
N GLU A 48 17.79 1.79 16.63
CA GLU A 48 18.21 1.36 17.95
C GLU A 48 17.07 1.63 18.92
N VAL A 49 16.57 0.56 19.54
CA VAL A 49 15.42 0.63 20.45
C VAL A 49 15.90 0.26 21.84
N SER A 50 15.72 1.17 22.80
CA SER A 50 16.09 0.96 24.19
C SER A 50 14.95 1.28 25.14
N ILE A 51 14.83 0.48 26.20
CA ILE A 51 13.87 0.65 27.28
C ILE A 51 14.63 0.61 28.59
N ASN A 52 14.92 1.80 29.13
CA ASN A 52 15.80 1.97 30.29
C ASN A 52 15.31 1.20 31.51
N SER A 53 14.01 1.28 31.79
CA SER A 53 13.38 0.62 32.95
C SER A 53 13.47 -0.91 32.90
N LEU A 54 13.61 -1.51 31.70
CA LEU A 54 13.72 -2.95 31.51
C LEU A 54 15.16 -3.41 31.25
N LYS A 55 16.13 -2.47 31.20
CA LYS A 55 17.51 -2.72 30.74
C LYS A 55 17.54 -3.49 29.41
N TYR A 56 16.59 -3.18 28.52
CA TYR A 56 16.44 -3.83 27.24
C TYR A 56 16.95 -2.92 26.14
N GLN A 57 17.76 -3.47 25.25
CA GLN A 57 18.29 -2.78 24.08
C GLN A 57 18.41 -3.78 22.94
N ASP A 58 17.84 -3.44 21.79
CA ASP A 58 17.86 -4.30 20.61
C ASP A 58 17.71 -3.45 19.33
N LYS A 59 17.89 -4.11 18.18
CA LYS A 59 17.74 -3.48 16.87
C LYS A 59 16.28 -3.56 16.41
N GLY A 60 15.77 -2.45 15.91
CA GLY A 60 14.52 -2.38 15.16
C GLY A 60 14.78 -2.30 13.66
N VAL A 61 13.90 -2.89 12.86
CA VAL A 61 13.89 -2.72 11.40
C VAL A 61 12.53 -2.15 10.99
N LEU A 62 12.52 -1.08 10.20
CA LEU A 62 11.31 -0.56 9.59
C LEU A 62 10.89 -1.46 8.43
N VAL A 63 9.68 -2.01 8.53
CA VAL A 63 9.09 -2.91 7.54
C VAL A 63 7.78 -2.36 7.01
N ASP A 64 7.55 -2.52 5.71
CA ASP A 64 6.30 -2.16 5.04
C ASP A 64 5.29 -3.31 5.17
N LEU A 65 4.10 -2.99 5.71
CA LEU A 65 3.00 -3.94 5.83
C LEU A 65 2.31 -4.15 4.47
N PRO A 66 1.72 -5.34 4.22
CA PRO A 66 0.95 -5.60 3.01
C PRO A 66 -0.42 -4.94 2.99
N THR A 67 -0.95 -4.61 4.16
CA THR A 67 -2.29 -4.04 4.36
C THR A 67 -2.20 -2.64 4.92
N ILE A 68 -3.09 -1.76 4.47
CA ILE A 68 -3.30 -0.45 5.10
C ILE A 68 -4.21 -0.67 6.31
N THR A 69 -3.75 -0.24 7.48
CA THR A 69 -4.50 -0.33 8.74
C THR A 69 -4.93 1.08 9.14
N GLU A 70 -6.22 1.33 9.18
CA GLU A 70 -6.75 2.63 9.56
C GLU A 70 -6.92 2.70 11.09
N SER A 71 -6.51 3.82 11.69
CA SER A 71 -6.76 4.07 13.10
C SER A 71 -7.98 4.97 13.28
N TYR A 72 -8.85 4.58 14.19
CA TYR A 72 -10.10 5.28 14.49
C TYR A 72 -10.14 5.65 15.97
N LYS A 73 -10.64 6.85 16.26
CA LYS A 73 -10.95 7.31 17.62
C LYS A 73 -12.47 7.37 17.77
N SER A 74 -12.96 6.94 18.92
CA SER A 74 -14.39 6.97 19.25
C SER A 74 -14.59 7.29 20.71
N LYS A 75 -15.65 8.03 21.01
CA LYS A 75 -16.11 8.33 22.38
C LYS A 75 -17.32 7.49 22.79
N ASP A 76 -18.15 7.13 21.82
CA ASP A 76 -19.43 6.44 22.00
C ASP A 76 -19.40 4.98 21.51
N TYR A 77 -18.27 4.51 20.96
CA TYR A 77 -18.08 3.19 20.36
C TYR A 77 -19.00 2.89 19.17
N ILE A 78 -19.73 3.88 18.67
CA ILE A 78 -20.64 3.78 17.53
C ILE A 78 -20.07 4.59 16.37
N ASN A 79 -19.78 5.87 16.63
CA ASN A 79 -19.20 6.75 15.64
C ASN A 79 -17.68 6.65 15.69
N LEU A 80 -17.10 6.22 14.57
CA LEU A 80 -15.66 6.08 14.39
C LEU A 80 -15.15 7.25 13.56
N TYR A 81 -14.19 8.00 14.10
CA TYR A 81 -13.54 9.10 13.40
C TYR A 81 -12.12 8.68 13.02
N LYS A 82 -11.84 8.68 11.70
CA LYS A 82 -10.53 8.31 11.18
C LYS A 82 -9.46 9.30 11.69
N SER A 83 -8.38 8.75 12.23
CA SER A 83 -7.25 9.50 12.75
C SER A 83 -6.01 9.37 11.85
N ASN A 84 -5.70 8.17 11.36
CA ASN A 84 -4.51 7.94 10.54
C ASN A 84 -4.59 6.66 9.68
N ASP A 85 -3.67 6.56 8.72
CA ASP A 85 -3.39 5.38 7.91
C ASP A 85 -2.02 4.81 8.26
N ILE A 86 -1.99 3.54 8.67
CA ILE A 86 -0.77 2.84 9.09
C ILE A 86 -0.42 1.76 8.07
N SER A 87 0.73 1.90 7.44
CA SER A 87 1.27 0.95 6.45
C SER A 87 2.67 0.44 6.80
N GLN A 88 3.23 0.86 7.93
CA GLN A 88 4.58 0.52 8.35
C GLN A 88 4.63 0.05 9.81
N MET A 89 5.64 -0.76 10.10
CA MET A 89 5.90 -1.30 11.41
C MET A 89 7.39 -1.29 11.73
N ILE A 90 7.78 -0.91 12.94
CA ILE A 90 9.12 -1.18 13.46
C ILE A 90 9.09 -2.56 14.12
N TRP A 91 9.86 -3.49 13.57
CA TRP A 91 10.01 -4.83 14.12
C TRP A 91 11.31 -4.92 14.92
N VAL A 92 11.19 -5.08 16.23
CA VAL A 92 12.32 -5.16 17.17
C VAL A 92 12.76 -6.61 17.37
N GLY A 93 14.07 -6.84 17.32
CA GLY A 93 14.69 -8.15 17.48
C GLY A 93 14.74 -8.95 16.17
N LYS A 94 14.62 -10.28 16.29
CA LYS A 94 14.73 -11.18 15.13
C LYS A 94 13.49 -11.07 14.25
N THR A 95 13.67 -10.61 13.01
CA THR A 95 12.61 -10.58 12.00
C THR A 95 12.37 -11.98 11.42
N SER A 96 11.09 -12.36 11.32
CA SER A 96 10.63 -13.52 10.56
C SER A 96 9.62 -13.05 9.50
N ASN A 97 9.49 -13.77 8.39
CA ASN A 97 8.50 -13.46 7.34
C ASN A 97 8.64 -12.06 6.69
N THR A 98 9.88 -11.55 6.63
CA THR A 98 10.24 -10.33 5.90
C THR A 98 11.05 -10.67 4.66
N ARG A 99 10.83 -9.94 3.57
CA ARG A 99 11.62 -10.03 2.33
C ARG A 99 12.22 -8.68 2.00
N GLN A 100 13.43 -8.70 1.44
CA GLN A 100 14.05 -7.50 0.90
C GLN A 100 13.55 -7.25 -0.53
N CYS A 101 13.08 -6.04 -0.79
CA CYS A 101 12.58 -5.60 -2.10
C CYS A 101 13.28 -4.28 -2.44
N GLY A 102 14.45 -4.39 -3.08
CA GLY A 102 15.35 -3.25 -3.29
C GLY A 102 15.79 -2.65 -1.96
N ASP A 103 15.59 -1.34 -1.81
CA ASP A 103 15.95 -0.61 -0.60
C ASP A 103 14.95 -0.77 0.54
N LYS A 104 13.85 -1.50 0.33
CA LYS A 104 12.76 -1.67 1.30
C LYS A 104 12.76 -3.06 1.91
N VAL A 105 12.37 -3.14 3.18
CA VAL A 105 12.05 -4.41 3.85
C VAL A 105 10.53 -4.53 3.92
N VAL A 106 9.99 -5.62 3.39
CA VAL A 106 8.55 -5.80 3.23
C VAL A 106 8.10 -7.02 4.02
N CYS A 107 6.97 -6.92 4.71
CA CYS A 107 6.31 -8.03 5.38
C CYS A 107 5.36 -8.77 4.43
N ASP A 108 5.36 -10.10 4.49
CA ASP A 108 4.48 -10.94 3.66
C ASP A 108 3.08 -11.12 4.23
N SER A 109 2.98 -11.11 5.56
CA SER A 109 1.75 -11.26 6.31
C SER A 109 1.24 -9.91 6.82
N GLY A 110 -0.08 -9.76 6.94
CA GLY A 110 -0.70 -8.65 7.64
C GLY A 110 -0.69 -8.84 9.16
N LEU A 111 -1.41 -7.99 9.88
CA LEU A 111 -1.43 -7.98 11.34
C LEU A 111 -2.37 -9.03 11.94
N THR A 112 -3.46 -9.34 11.24
CA THR A 112 -4.52 -10.23 11.75
C THR A 112 -4.37 -11.64 11.18
N PRO A 113 -4.80 -12.69 11.92
CA PRO A 113 -4.64 -14.08 11.47
C PRO A 113 -5.16 -14.38 10.04
N PRO A 114 -6.32 -13.85 9.60
CA PRO A 114 -6.80 -14.07 8.23
C PRO A 114 -5.93 -13.45 7.14
N THR A 115 -5.03 -12.53 7.51
CA THR A 115 -4.12 -11.85 6.58
C THR A 115 -2.72 -12.47 6.57
N TYR A 116 -2.57 -13.68 7.10
CA TYR A 116 -1.34 -14.45 6.98
C TYR A 116 -1.00 -14.71 5.50
N ASP A 117 0.23 -14.42 5.08
CA ASP A 117 0.73 -14.55 3.71
C ASP A 117 -0.17 -13.93 2.61
N ILE A 118 -0.88 -12.85 2.95
CA ILE A 118 -1.85 -12.17 2.09
C ILE A 118 -1.28 -11.76 0.72
N ARG A 119 0.01 -11.44 0.63
CA ARG A 119 0.66 -11.09 -0.66
C ARG A 119 0.68 -12.24 -1.65
N LYS A 120 0.71 -13.50 -1.17
CA LYS A 120 0.70 -14.70 -2.02
C LYS A 120 -0.73 -15.15 -2.30
N ASP A 121 -1.57 -15.12 -1.26
CA ASP A 121 -2.85 -15.84 -1.26
C ASP A 121 -4.03 -14.97 -1.72
N PHE A 122 -4.05 -13.69 -1.36
CA PHE A 122 -5.22 -12.82 -1.57
C PHE A 122 -4.99 -11.73 -2.61
N HIS A 123 -3.76 -11.20 -2.71
CA HIS A 123 -3.47 -10.18 -3.71
C HIS A 123 -3.55 -10.75 -5.11
N ARG A 124 -4.50 -10.23 -5.91
CA ARG A 124 -4.61 -10.56 -7.34
C ARG A 124 -3.28 -10.25 -8.02
N LYS A 125 -2.62 -11.28 -8.53
CA LYS A 125 -1.38 -11.14 -9.29
C LYS A 125 -1.71 -10.40 -10.58
N GLN A 126 -1.08 -9.24 -10.77
CA GLN A 126 -1.13 -8.55 -12.05
C GLN A 126 -0.47 -9.49 -13.09
N PRO A 127 -1.06 -9.64 -14.28
CA PRO A 127 -0.39 -10.39 -15.35
C PRO A 127 0.97 -9.74 -15.61
N GLN A 128 2.00 -10.56 -15.80
CA GLN A 128 3.28 -10.08 -16.29
C GLN A 128 3.07 -9.77 -17.77
N ILE A 129 2.87 -8.49 -18.09
CA ILE A 129 2.66 -8.05 -19.47
C ILE A 129 4.02 -7.64 -20.04
N ASP A 130 4.40 -8.20 -21.18
CA ASP A 130 5.59 -7.75 -21.90
C ASP A 130 5.32 -6.37 -22.50
N ILE A 131 6.08 -5.37 -22.04
CA ILE A 131 5.96 -3.98 -22.50
C ILE A 131 6.23 -3.89 -24.01
N GLY A 132 7.12 -4.73 -24.55
CA GLY A 132 7.41 -4.76 -25.98
C GLY A 132 6.21 -5.23 -26.81
N GLU A 133 5.52 -6.27 -26.35
CA GLU A 133 4.29 -6.77 -26.96
C GLU A 133 3.17 -5.73 -26.91
N ILE A 134 2.98 -5.04 -25.78
CA ILE A 134 2.00 -3.94 -25.65
C ILE A 134 2.24 -2.89 -26.73
N GLN A 135 3.48 -2.40 -26.86
CA GLN A 135 3.80 -1.34 -27.83
C GLN A 135 3.58 -1.78 -29.27
N ARG A 136 3.79 -3.06 -29.59
CA ARG A 136 3.51 -3.61 -30.91
C ARG A 136 2.01 -3.65 -31.17
N VAL A 137 1.23 -4.20 -30.24
CA VAL A 137 -0.23 -4.29 -30.33
C VAL A 137 -0.85 -2.89 -30.43
N GLU A 138 -0.37 -1.92 -29.65
CA GLU A 138 -0.83 -0.54 -29.72
C GLU A 138 -0.62 0.09 -31.10
N LYS A 139 0.55 -0.15 -31.73
CA LYS A 139 0.82 0.33 -33.09
C LYS A 139 -0.10 -0.31 -34.13
N GLU A 140 -0.31 -1.63 -34.05
CA GLU A 140 -1.21 -2.37 -34.95
C GLU A 140 -2.67 -1.91 -34.77
N LEU A 141 -3.13 -1.67 -33.55
CA LEU A 141 -4.46 -1.10 -33.29
C LEU A 141 -4.60 0.31 -33.85
N HIS A 142 -3.57 1.14 -33.70
CA HIS A 142 -3.58 2.49 -34.24
C HIS A 142 -3.61 2.51 -35.78
N SER A 143 -2.91 1.57 -36.45
CA SER A 143 -2.99 1.48 -37.91
C SER A 143 -4.38 1.06 -38.37
N ILE A 144 -4.97 0.05 -37.74
CA ILE A 144 -6.33 -0.41 -38.04
C ILE A 144 -7.35 0.72 -37.82
N GLN A 145 -7.26 1.45 -36.70
CA GLN A 145 -8.14 2.58 -36.42
C GLN A 145 -8.03 3.68 -37.49
N SER A 146 -6.81 3.97 -37.95
CA SER A 146 -6.58 4.96 -39.01
C SER A 146 -7.15 4.53 -40.35
N GLU A 147 -7.11 3.23 -40.67
CA GLU A 147 -7.71 2.67 -41.88
C GLU A 147 -9.24 2.76 -41.83
N PHE A 148 -9.87 2.44 -40.70
CA PHE A 148 -11.31 2.61 -40.52
C PHE A 148 -11.75 4.07 -40.64
N MET A 149 -10.98 5.02 -40.11
CA MET A 149 -11.30 6.45 -40.28
C MET A 149 -11.18 6.91 -41.73
N LYS A 150 -10.16 6.46 -42.46
CA LYS A 150 -10.03 6.74 -43.90
C LYS A 150 -11.18 6.14 -44.71
N GLN A 151 -11.58 4.90 -44.43
CA GLN A 151 -12.73 4.27 -45.08
C GLN A 151 -14.04 5.04 -44.82
N ALA A 152 -14.23 5.56 -43.60
CA ALA A 152 -15.37 6.40 -43.29
C ALA A 152 -15.34 7.76 -44.03
N GLU A 153 -14.16 8.38 -44.15
CA GLU A 153 -13.97 9.62 -44.92
C GLU A 153 -14.17 9.39 -46.43
N ASP A 154 -13.73 8.25 -46.97
CA ASP A 154 -13.91 7.88 -48.37
C ASP A 154 -15.38 7.55 -48.70
N GLU A 155 -16.14 6.99 -47.75
CA GLU A 155 -17.60 6.78 -47.88
C GLU A 155 -18.39 8.09 -47.82
N GLU A 156 -17.97 9.08 -47.02
CA GLU A 156 -18.57 10.42 -46.99
C GLU A 156 -18.21 11.24 -48.24
N ASN A 157 -16.99 11.13 -48.77
CA ASN A 157 -16.57 11.83 -49.98
C ASN A 157 -17.03 11.13 -51.28
N GLY A 158 -17.34 9.82 -51.23
CA GLY A 158 -17.85 9.03 -52.36
C GLY A 158 -19.37 9.09 -52.56
N SER A 159 -20.10 9.86 -51.75
CA SER A 159 -21.55 9.98 -51.81
C SER A 159 -22.06 11.37 -52.25
N ASP A 160 -21.35 12.01 -53.19
CA ASP A 160 -21.87 13.17 -53.96
C ASP A 160 -22.27 12.81 -55.40
N ASP A 161 -22.79 11.60 -55.62
CA ASP A 161 -23.62 11.30 -56.79
C ASP A 161 -24.94 10.66 -56.33
N GLY A 162 -26.01 11.43 -56.49
CA GLY A 162 -27.27 11.28 -55.78
C GLY A 162 -27.95 9.91 -55.90
N LYS A 163 -28.33 9.34 -54.74
CA LYS A 163 -29.54 8.52 -54.56
C LYS A 163 -29.92 8.47 -53.07
N LYS A 164 -31.06 9.07 -52.72
CA LYS A 164 -31.67 9.01 -51.38
C LYS A 164 -32.05 7.57 -51.01
N GLY A 165 -31.17 6.85 -50.33
CA GLY A 165 -31.49 5.58 -49.66
C GLY A 165 -32.15 5.82 -48.31
N LYS A 166 -33.41 5.37 -48.14
CA LYS A 166 -34.13 5.44 -46.86
C LYS A 166 -33.45 4.54 -45.82
N LYS A 167 -32.90 5.11 -44.74
CA LYS A 167 -32.43 4.35 -43.57
C LYS A 167 -33.63 3.66 -42.91
N ARG A 168 -33.68 2.32 -42.98
CA ARG A 168 -34.55 1.49 -42.14
C ARG A 168 -33.76 1.10 -40.90
N TYR A 169 -34.12 1.65 -39.76
CA TYR A 169 -33.62 1.16 -38.47
C TYR A 169 -34.40 -0.11 -38.09
N ASN A 170 -33.68 -1.22 -37.89
CA ASN A 170 -34.23 -2.33 -37.10
C ASN A 170 -34.08 -1.96 -35.63
N LYS A 171 -35.22 -1.77 -34.96
CA LYS A 171 -35.30 -1.72 -33.50
C LYS A 171 -34.90 -3.10 -32.96
N PHE A 172 -33.88 -3.12 -32.11
CA PHE A 172 -33.72 -4.09 -31.05
C PHE A 172 -33.53 -3.32 -29.75
#